data_AF-A0A2G9ZIB8-F1
#
_entry.id   AF-A0A2G9ZIB8-F1
#
_cell.length_a   1.000
_cell.length_b   1.000
_cell.length_c   1.000
_cell.angle_alpha   90.00
_cell.angle_beta   90.00
_cell.angle_gamma   90.00
#
_symmetry.space_group_name_H-M   'P 1'
#
loop_
_entity.id
_entity.type
_entity.pdbx_description
1 polymer ?
#
loop_
_entity_poly.entity_id
_entity_poly.type
_entity_poly.pdbx_seq_one_letter_code
_entity_poly.pdbx_strand_id
1 'polypeptide(L)'
;MQLPIIIQWFKWHYIDAFKGLAKAWGNFLWFNLEHFSVKGLLKSLFSYWRGDKSSYGRGFDPRVFLTSFLFNLISRILGAIMRTTVILFALTLEGIIFGLGVVILLIWLLLPFSTIITLFYLIGVFL
;
A
#
# COMPACT_ATOMS: atom_id res chain seq x y z
N MET A 1 22.65 2.08 37.12
CA MET A 1 23.14 0.69 36.98
C MET A 1 23.09 0.31 35.51
N GLN A 2 24.18 -0.18 34.94
CA GLN A 2 24.18 -0.72 33.59
C GLN A 2 23.44 -2.06 33.60
N LEU A 3 22.55 -2.28 32.62
CA LEU A 3 21.89 -3.58 32.47
C LEU A 3 22.91 -4.62 31.98
N PRO A 4 22.74 -5.89 32.36
CA PRO A 4 23.49 -6.99 31.76
C PRO A 4 23.32 -6.98 30.23
N ILE A 5 24.40 -7.28 29.50
CA ILE A 5 24.44 -7.30 28.03
C ILE A 5 23.31 -8.15 27.42
N ILE A 6 22.95 -9.25 28.09
CA ILE A 6 21.86 -10.14 27.67
C ILE A 6 20.51 -9.42 27.74
N ILE A 7 20.21 -8.73 28.84
CA ILE A 7 18.96 -7.97 28.99
C ILE A 7 18.90 -6.83 27.99
N GLN A 8 20.02 -6.16 27.75
CA GLN A 8 20.11 -5.11 26.73
C GLN A 8 19.84 -5.66 25.33
N TRP A 9 20.38 -6.85 25.01
CA TRP A 9 20.14 -7.52 23.73
C TRP A 9 18.67 -7.92 23.56
N PHE A 10 18.04 -8.49 24.59
CA PHE A 10 16.60 -8.83 24.55
C PHE A 10 15.74 -7.58 24.32
N LYS A 11 16.03 -6.50 25.04
CA LYS A 11 15.34 -5.21 24.85
C LYS A 11 15.52 -4.70 23.42
N TRP A 12 16.75 -4.71 22.91
CA TRP A 12 17.02 -4.24 21.55
C TRP A 12 16.26 -5.08 20.52
N HIS A 13 16.33 -6.41 20.61
CA HIS A 13 15.80 -7.32 19.61
C HIS A 13 14.26 -7.29 19.56
N TYR A 14 13.61 -7.42 20.72
CA TYR A 14 12.15 -7.56 20.81
C TYR A 14 11.40 -6.23 20.89
N ILE A 15 12.06 -5.14 21.29
CA ILE A 15 11.40 -3.84 21.48
C ILE A 15 11.93 -2.83 20.48
N ASP A 16 13.21 -2.47 20.57
CA ASP A 16 13.71 -1.28 19.86
C ASP A 16 13.81 -1.53 18.34
N ALA A 17 14.44 -2.64 17.93
CA ALA A 17 14.55 -3.04 16.53
C ALA A 17 13.19 -3.42 15.94
N PHE A 18 12.38 -4.18 16.68
CA PHE A 18 11.02 -4.56 16.26
C PHE A 18 10.15 -3.34 15.99
N LYS A 19 10.16 -2.34 16.89
CA LYS A 19 9.46 -1.06 16.68
C LYS A 19 9.98 -0.31 15.45
N GLY A 20 11.30 -0.33 15.22
CA GLY A 20 11.92 0.24 14.03
C GLY A 20 11.40 -0.42 12.74
N LEU A 21 11.39 -1.75 12.69
CA LEU A 21 10.87 -2.51 11.55
C LEU A 21 9.37 -2.25 11.34
N ALA A 22 8.57 -2.30 12.40
CA ALA A 22 7.13 -2.05 12.32
C ALA A 22 6.82 -0.62 11.83
N LYS A 23 7.61 0.36 12.27
CA LYS A 23 7.50 1.75 11.78
C LYS A 23 7.88 1.87 10.30
N ALA A 24 8.99 1.23 9.89
CA ALA A 24 9.39 1.22 8.49
C ALA A 24 8.32 0.57 7.60
N TRP A 25 7.77 -0.56 8.04
CA TRP A 25 6.66 -1.23 7.36
C TRP A 25 5.43 -0.32 7.23
N GLY A 26 5.00 0.33 8.30
CA GLY A 26 3.91 1.31 8.25
C GLY A 26 4.17 2.47 7.30
N ASN A 27 5.42 2.94 7.21
CA ASN A 27 5.80 3.98 6.24
C ASN A 27 5.69 3.49 4.79
N PHE A 28 6.04 2.23 4.50
CA PHE A 28 5.88 1.67 3.15
C PHE A 28 4.41 1.55 2.73
N LEU A 29 3.54 1.11 3.64
CA LEU A 29 2.09 1.06 3.43
C LEU A 29 1.53 2.46 3.14
N TRP A 30 1.85 3.43 4.01
CA TRP A 30 1.46 4.82 3.80
C TRP A 30 1.99 5.39 2.47
N PHE A 31 3.26 5.15 2.18
CA PHE A 31 3.92 5.62 0.97
C PHE A 31 3.26 5.07 -0.30
N ASN A 32 2.90 3.79 -0.33
CA ASN A 32 2.25 3.20 -1.51
C ASN A 32 0.91 3.88 -1.81
N LEU A 33 0.07 4.09 -0.79
CA LEU A 33 -1.22 4.79 -0.96
C LEU A 33 -1.05 6.25 -1.42
N GLU A 34 -0.01 6.94 -0.94
CA GLU A 34 0.29 8.32 -1.30
C GLU A 34 0.91 8.43 -2.71
N HIS A 35 1.83 7.52 -3.06
CA HIS A 35 2.49 7.45 -4.36
C HIS A 35 1.48 7.31 -5.50
N PHE A 36 0.49 6.42 -5.33
CA PHE A 36 -0.61 6.27 -6.29
C PHE A 36 -1.74 7.29 -6.09
N SER A 37 -1.64 8.18 -5.10
CA SER A 37 -2.64 9.21 -4.80
C SER A 37 -4.06 8.64 -4.69
N VAL A 38 -4.22 7.48 -4.05
CA VAL A 38 -5.47 6.70 -4.03
C VAL A 38 -6.66 7.54 -3.55
N LYS A 39 -6.46 8.34 -2.49
CA LYS A 39 -7.48 9.28 -1.98
C LYS A 39 -7.92 10.30 -3.02
N GLY A 40 -6.98 10.82 -3.82
CA GLY A 40 -7.26 11.76 -4.90
C GLY A 40 -8.00 11.12 -6.07
N LEU A 41 -7.63 9.90 -6.44
CA LEU A 41 -8.32 9.13 -7.47
C LEU A 41 -9.77 8.80 -7.09
N LEU A 42 -10.01 8.43 -5.82
CA LEU A 42 -11.36 8.21 -5.30
C LEU A 42 -12.22 9.47 -5.32
N LYS A 43 -11.67 10.63 -4.94
CA LYS A 43 -12.40 11.92 -5.02
C LYS A 43 -12.75 12.33 -6.45
N SER A 44 -11.92 11.94 -7.42
CA SER A 44 -12.06 12.32 -8.83
C SER A 44 -12.63 11.20 -9.71
N LEU A 45 -13.18 10.14 -9.11
CA LEU A 45 -13.59 8.92 -9.82
C LEU A 45 -14.56 9.21 -10.97
N PHE A 46 -15.59 10.02 -10.71
CA PHE A 46 -16.59 10.42 -11.71
C PHE A 46 -16.34 11.78 -12.34
N SER A 47 -15.11 12.30 -12.22
CA SER A 47 -14.72 13.53 -12.91
C SER A 47 -14.44 13.26 -14.39
N TYR A 48 -14.66 14.27 -15.23
CA TYR A 48 -14.40 14.21 -16.67
C TYR A 48 -12.98 13.74 -16.94
N TRP A 49 -12.83 12.84 -17.90
CA TRP A 49 -11.51 12.42 -18.35
C TRP A 49 -10.81 13.59 -19.05
N ARG A 50 -9.59 13.92 -18.61
CA ARG A 50 -8.79 15.07 -19.09
C ARG A 50 -9.50 16.44 -19.13
N GLY A 51 -10.64 16.58 -18.45
CA GLY A 51 -11.47 17.78 -18.54
C GLY A 51 -12.26 17.90 -19.85
N ASP A 52 -12.33 16.84 -20.65
CA ASP A 52 -13.10 16.79 -21.90
C ASP A 52 -14.59 16.85 -21.58
N LYS A 53 -15.13 18.07 -21.63
CA LYS A 53 -16.55 18.38 -21.41
C LYS A 53 -17.14 19.04 -22.66
N SER A 54 -18.27 18.54 -23.11
CA SER A 54 -19.08 19.21 -24.13
C SER A 54 -20.06 20.18 -23.47
N SER A 55 -20.16 21.39 -24.01
CA SER A 55 -21.13 22.40 -23.57
C SER A 55 -22.54 22.03 -24.06
N TYR A 56 -23.55 22.29 -23.25
CA TYR A 56 -24.95 22.02 -23.61
C TYR A 56 -25.54 23.03 -24.61
N GLY A 57 -24.78 24.03 -25.05
CA GLY A 57 -25.24 25.06 -25.97
C GLY A 57 -26.04 26.19 -25.28
N ARG A 58 -26.53 27.16 -26.07
CA ARG A 58 -27.42 28.23 -25.60
C ARG A 58 -28.84 27.94 -26.08
N GLY A 59 -29.83 28.05 -25.18
CA GLY A 59 -31.22 27.69 -25.45
C GLY A 59 -31.50 26.19 -25.28
N PHE A 60 -32.77 25.80 -25.40
CA PHE A 60 -33.19 24.40 -25.30
C PHE A 60 -33.24 23.76 -26.70
N ASP A 61 -32.12 23.18 -27.13
CA ASP A 61 -32.05 22.30 -28.30
C ASP A 61 -31.89 20.84 -27.81
N PRO A 62 -32.94 20.01 -27.91
CA PRO A 62 -32.90 18.62 -27.44
C PRO A 62 -31.80 17.78 -28.09
N ARG A 63 -31.45 18.06 -29.36
CA ARG A 63 -30.44 17.32 -30.10
C ARG A 63 -29.06 17.62 -29.55
N VAL A 64 -28.74 18.91 -29.39
CA VAL A 64 -27.47 19.35 -28.80
C VAL A 64 -27.36 18.87 -27.35
N PHE A 65 -28.45 18.97 -26.58
CA PHE A 65 -28.49 18.49 -25.21
C PHE A 65 -28.15 17.00 -25.10
N LEU A 66 -28.80 16.15 -25.89
CA LEU A 66 -28.61 14.70 -25.84
C LEU A 66 -27.19 14.30 -26.26
N THR A 67 -26.66 14.91 -27.32
CA THR A 67 -25.29 14.64 -27.79
C THR A 67 -24.24 15.05 -26.76
N SER A 68 -24.35 16.25 -26.18
CA SER A 68 -23.44 16.71 -25.12
C SER A 68 -23.56 15.89 -23.86
N PHE A 69 -24.77 15.46 -23.47
CA PHE A 69 -24.99 14.56 -22.34
C PHE A 69 -24.26 13.22 -22.54
N LEU A 70 -24.45 12.57 -23.69
CA LEU A 70 -23.81 11.29 -24.00
C LEU A 70 -22.28 11.41 -24.03
N PHE A 71 -21.74 12.46 -24.66
CA PHE A 71 -20.30 12.71 -24.69
C PHE A 71 -19.72 12.89 -23.28
N ASN A 72 -20.38 13.71 -22.45
CA ASN A 72 -20.01 13.96 -21.07
C ASN A 72 -20.07 12.67 -20.22
N LEU A 73 -21.10 11.85 -20.44
CA LEU A 73 -21.25 10.56 -19.76
C LEU A 73 -20.11 9.60 -20.12
N ILE A 74 -19.81 9.45 -21.41
CA ILE A 74 -18.71 8.60 -21.90
C ILE A 74 -17.37 9.09 -21.34
N SER A 75 -17.11 10.40 -21.35
CA SER A 75 -15.90 11.00 -20.77
C SER A 75 -15.75 10.66 -19.29
N ARG A 76 -16.83 10.74 -18.50
CA ARG A 76 -16.80 10.38 -17.07
C ARG A 76 -16.58 8.88 -16.86
N ILE A 77 -17.20 8.01 -17.67
CA ILE A 77 -17.05 6.55 -17.58
C ILE A 77 -15.61 6.15 -17.91
N LEU A 78 -15.03 6.68 -18.99
CA LEU A 78 -13.64 6.43 -19.35
C LEU A 78 -12.69 6.86 -18.22
N GLY A 79 -12.94 8.04 -17.65
CA GLY A 79 -12.17 8.52 -16.50
C GLY A 79 -12.31 7.62 -15.28
N ALA A 80 -13.51 7.11 -15.00
CA ALA A 80 -13.76 6.18 -13.90
C ALA A 80 -13.03 4.85 -14.11
N ILE A 81 -13.05 4.29 -15.33
CA ILE A 81 -12.35 3.05 -15.67
C ILE A 81 -10.85 3.21 -15.41
N MET A 82 -10.22 4.23 -15.98
CA MET A 82 -8.77 4.45 -15.84
C MET A 82 -8.35 4.62 -14.37
N ARG A 83 -9.08 5.44 -13.60
CA ARG A 83 -8.80 5.66 -12.18
C ARG A 83 -9.02 4.40 -11.35
N THR A 84 -10.06 3.62 -11.65
CA THR A 84 -10.34 2.36 -10.96
C THR A 84 -9.23 1.35 -11.20
N THR A 85 -8.72 1.22 -12.42
CA THR A 85 -7.58 0.34 -12.72
C THR A 85 -6.35 0.69 -11.90
N VAL A 86 -6.02 1.99 -11.78
CA VAL A 86 -4.89 2.44 -10.96
C VAL A 86 -5.13 2.18 -9.47
N ILE A 87 -6.35 2.42 -8.96
CA ILE A 87 -6.72 2.12 -7.58
C ILE A 87 -6.57 0.62 -7.29
N LEU A 88 -7.08 -0.25 -8.17
CA LEU A 88 -6.98 -1.70 -8.00
C LEU A 88 -5.53 -2.18 -8.00
N PHE A 89 -4.70 -1.63 -8.88
CA PHE A 89 -3.27 -1.93 -8.90
C PHE A 89 -2.58 -1.49 -7.59
N ALA A 90 -2.84 -0.27 -7.12
CA ALA A 90 -2.29 0.25 -5.88
C ALA A 90 -2.69 -0.59 -4.67
N LEU A 91 -3.96 -1.02 -4.58
CA LEU A 91 -4.45 -1.90 -3.51
C LEU A 91 -3.87 -3.31 -3.58
N THR A 92 -3.60 -3.82 -4.79
CA THR A 92 -2.94 -5.12 -4.96
C THR A 92 -1.52 -5.06 -4.42
N LEU A 93 -0.76 -4.01 -4.78
CA LEU A 93 0.58 -3.77 -4.24
C LEU A 93 0.56 -3.56 -2.71
N GLU A 94 -0.43 -2.81 -2.20
CA GLU A 94 -0.63 -2.62 -0.76
C GLU A 94 -0.76 -3.97 -0.03
N GLY A 95 -1.57 -4.88 -0.57
CA GLY A 95 -1.75 -6.22 -0.02
C GLY A 95 -0.46 -7.03 0.01
N ILE A 96 0.37 -6.93 -1.05
CA ILE A 96 1.68 -7.59 -1.12
C ILE A 96 2.64 -7.01 -0.07
N ILE A 97 2.74 -5.68 0.03
CA ILE A 97 3.60 -4.99 1.01
C ILE A 97 3.16 -5.34 2.44
N PHE A 98 1.85 -5.40 2.68
CA PHE A 98 1.29 -5.82 3.96
C PHE A 98 1.73 -7.26 4.30
N GLY A 99 1.50 -8.21 3.38
CA GLY A 99 1.89 -9.61 3.57
C GLY A 99 3.39 -9.79 3.81
N LEU A 100 4.23 -9.16 2.98
CA LEU A 100 5.69 -9.22 3.14
C LEU A 100 6.16 -8.63 4.47
N GLY A 101 5.59 -7.50 4.90
CA GLY A 101 5.94 -6.91 6.19
C GLY A 101 5.59 -7.80 7.38
N VAL A 102 4.42 -8.47 7.35
CA VAL A 102 4.06 -9.47 8.37
C VAL A 102 5.08 -10.61 8.40
N VAL A 103 5.43 -11.17 7.24
CA VAL A 103 6.43 -12.25 7.14
C VAL A 103 7.78 -11.79 7.69
N ILE A 104 8.25 -10.60 7.34
CA ILE A 104 9.52 -10.05 7.83
C ILE A 104 9.50 -9.86 9.35
N LEU A 105 8.40 -9.36 9.92
CA LEU A 105 8.26 -9.19 11.37
C LEU A 105 8.25 -10.54 12.11
N LEU A 106 7.57 -11.55 11.56
CA LEU A 106 7.56 -12.90 12.11
C LEU A 106 8.94 -13.56 12.05
N ILE A 107 9.63 -13.45 10.90
CA ILE A 107 11.01 -13.92 10.76
C ILE A 107 11.89 -13.25 11.80
N TRP A 108 11.80 -11.92 11.95
CA TRP A 108 12.59 -11.18 12.93
C TRP A 108 12.40 -11.71 14.35
N LEU A 109 11.15 -11.96 14.75
CA LEU A 109 10.82 -12.48 16.08
C LEU A 109 11.37 -13.91 16.32
N LEU A 110 11.43 -14.72 15.26
CA LEU A 110 11.87 -16.10 15.29
C LEU A 110 13.38 -16.29 15.09
N LEU A 111 14.10 -15.24 14.66
CA LEU A 111 15.55 -15.28 14.42
C LEU A 111 16.34 -15.90 15.59
N PRO A 112 16.11 -15.52 16.87
CA PRO A 112 16.86 -16.07 17.99
C PRO A 112 16.68 -17.58 18.17
N PHE A 113 15.50 -18.12 17.85
CA PHE A 113 15.25 -19.55 17.94
C PHE A 113 15.97 -20.30 16.81
N SER A 114 15.97 -19.73 15.61
CA SER A 114 16.68 -20.33 14.47
C SER A 114 18.18 -20.47 14.73
N THR A 115 18.82 -19.45 15.32
CA THR A 115 20.26 -19.51 15.62
C THR A 115 20.59 -20.57 16.68
N ILE A 116 19.74 -20.71 17.70
CA ILE A 116 19.89 -21.75 18.73
C ILE A 116 19.78 -23.14 18.11
N ILE A 117 18.77 -23.39 17.26
CA ILE A 117 18.59 -24.68 16.58
C ILE A 117 19.81 -25.00 15.71
N THR A 118 20.30 -24.05 14.92
CA THR A 118 21.47 -24.28 14.04
C THR A 118 22.73 -24.59 14.86
N LEU A 119 22.93 -23.93 15.99
CA LEU A 119 24.05 -24.21 16.90
C LEU A 119 23.97 -25.63 17.47
N PHE A 120 22.78 -26.08 17.91
CA PHE A 120 22.59 -27.44 18.40
C PHE A 120 22.87 -28.49 17.31
N TYR A 121 22.38 -28.28 16.09
CA TYR A 121 22.66 -29.19 14.97
C TYR A 121 24.16 -29.26 14.65
N LEU A 122 24.86 -28.12 14.64
CA LEU A 122 26.30 -28.10 14.41
C LEU A 122 27.04 -28.91 15.47
N ILE A 123 26.78 -28.65 16.76
CA ILE A 123 27.44 -29.36 17.87
C ILE A 123 27.13 -30.87 17.83
N GLY A 124 25.89 -31.25 17.52
CA GLY A 124 25.49 -32.66 17.41
C GLY A 124 26.07 -33.40 16.20
N VAL A 125 26.57 -32.69 15.18
CA VAL A 125 27.32 -33.29 14.05
C VAL A 125 28.80 -33.51 14.41
N PHE A 126 29.32 -32.79 15.40
CA PHE A 126 30.72 -32.89 15.85
C PHE A 126 30.93 -33.82 17.06
N LEU A 127 29.87 -34.39 17.64
CA LEU A 127 29.88 -35.39 18.72
C LEU A 127 29.58 -36.78 18.18
#